data_AF-A0A9E5NA92-F1
#
_entry.id   AF-A0A9E5NA92-F1
#
_cell.length_a   1.000
_cell.length_b   1.000
_cell.length_c   1.000
_cell.angle_alpha   90.00
_cell.angle_beta   90.00
_cell.angle_gamma   90.00
#
_symmetry.space_group_name_H-M   'P 1'
#
loop_
_entity.id
_entity.type
_entity.pdbx_description
1 polymer ?
#
loop_
_entity_poly.entity_id
_entity_poly.type
_entity_poly.pdbx_seq_one_letter_code
_entity_poly.pdbx_strand_id
1 'polypeptide(L)'
;KLRRKVDVPLAFMTYYNPVLRFGLESFCIACEKAGVDGLIIPDLPPDEATALDISTRQHGLDLIYLLAPTSTTPRIRLVAEKSRGFIYLVSLIGVTGPRETLP
;
A
#
# COMPACT_ATOMS: atom_id res chain seq x y z
N LYS A 1 21.52 0.91 -10.05
CA LYS A 1 20.09 1.28 -9.83
C LYS A 1 19.23 0.20 -10.48
N LEU A 2 18.42 -0.55 -9.70
CA LEU A 2 17.62 -1.68 -10.19
C LEU A 2 16.76 -1.30 -11.40
N ARG A 3 16.10 -0.14 -11.35
CA ARG A 3 15.29 0.44 -12.44
C ARG A 3 16.00 0.54 -13.81
N ARG A 4 17.33 0.61 -13.85
CA ARG A 4 18.09 0.63 -15.12
C ARG A 4 18.26 -0.75 -15.75
N LYS A 5 17.89 -1.82 -15.04
CA LYS A 5 18.05 -3.21 -15.46
C LYS A 5 16.73 -3.93 -15.68
N VAL A 6 15.61 -3.36 -15.23
CA VAL A 6 14.29 -4.01 -15.25
C VAL A 6 13.22 -3.01 -15.63
N ASP A 7 12.23 -3.49 -16.38
CA ASP A 7 11.08 -2.68 -16.77
C ASP A 7 9.82 -2.91 -15.93
N VAL A 8 9.85 -3.90 -15.04
CA VAL A 8 8.73 -4.29 -14.19
C VAL A 8 8.38 -3.20 -13.14
N PRO A 9 7.10 -3.09 -12.74
CA PRO A 9 6.70 -2.20 -11.65
C PRO A 9 7.40 -2.52 -10.34
N LEU A 10 7.89 -1.49 -9.64
CA LEU A 10 8.55 -1.57 -8.34
C LEU A 10 7.68 -0.93 -7.27
N ALA A 11 7.31 -1.70 -6.25
CA ALA A 11 6.58 -1.19 -5.09
C ALA A 11 7.43 -1.29 -3.82
N PHE A 12 7.41 -0.24 -2.99
CA PHE A 12 7.96 -0.31 -1.64
C PHE A 12 6.88 -0.68 -0.64
N MET A 13 7.19 -1.62 0.25
CA MET A 13 6.37 -1.96 1.39
C MET A 13 7.12 -1.56 2.66
N THR A 14 6.56 -0.63 3.44
CA THR A 14 7.20 -0.10 4.67
C THR A 14 6.13 0.35 5.66
N TYR A 15 6.52 0.57 6.92
CA TYR A 15 5.67 1.21 7.92
C TYR A 15 5.60 2.73 7.69
N TYR A 16 4.57 3.36 8.26
CA TYR A 16 4.34 4.79 8.12
C TYR A 16 5.38 5.63 8.88
N ASN A 17 5.87 5.15 10.03
CA ASN A 17 6.83 5.88 10.86
C ASN A 17 8.14 6.28 10.12
N PRO A 18 8.82 5.38 9.37
CA PRO A 18 9.94 5.77 8.50
C PRO A 18 9.60 6.87 7.49
N VAL A 19 8.41 6.82 6.88
CA VAL A 19 7.94 7.81 5.88
C VAL A 19 7.70 9.16 6.55
N LEU A 20 7.05 9.17 7.72
CA LEU A 20 6.85 10.36 8.53
C LEU A 20 8.18 11.00 8.95
N ARG A 21 9.12 10.20 9.45
CA ARG A 21 10.43 10.69 9.89
C ARG A 21 11.27 11.25 8.74
N PHE A 22 11.14 10.68 7.54
CA PHE A 22 11.80 11.19 6.34
C PHE A 22 11.15 12.49 5.83
N GLY A 23 9.86 12.68 6.12
CA GLY A 23 9.00 13.72 5.55
C GLY A 23 8.26 13.17 4.33
N LEU A 24 6.93 13.30 4.31
CA LEU A 24 6.06 12.67 3.31
C LEU A 24 6.45 13.06 1.87
N GLU A 25 6.63 14.35 1.62
CA GLU A 25 6.97 14.89 0.31
C GLU A 25 8.40 14.52 -0.10
N SER A 26 9.36 14.72 0.79
CA SER A 26 10.75 14.32 0.58
C SER A 26 10.87 12.83 0.23
N PHE A 27 10.08 11.98 0.90
CA PHE A 27 10.05 10.54 0.65
C PHE A 27 9.49 10.22 -0.74
N CYS A 28 8.38 10.87 -1.14
CA CYS A 28 7.80 10.68 -2.46
C CYS A 28 8.75 11.15 -3.58
N ILE A 29 9.41 12.29 -3.43
CA ILE A 29 10.45 12.77 -4.35
C ILE A 29 11.60 11.76 -4.47
N ALA A 30 12.03 11.18 -3.34
CA ALA A 30 13.09 10.17 -3.34
C ALA A 30 12.66 8.88 -4.07
N CYS A 31 11.41 8.46 -3.88
CA CYS A 31 10.82 7.31 -4.57
C CYS A 31 10.74 7.54 -6.09
N GLU A 32 10.25 8.70 -6.52
CA GLU A 32 10.21 9.10 -7.94
C GLU A 32 11.62 9.05 -8.56
N LYS A 33 12.62 9.66 -7.91
CA LYS A 33 14.03 9.65 -8.37
C LYS A 33 14.65 8.25 -8.39
N ALA A 34 14.15 7.33 -7.57
CA ALA A 34 14.58 5.94 -7.55
C ALA A 34 13.88 5.09 -8.64
N GLY A 35 12.78 5.58 -9.21
CA GLY A 35 11.94 4.87 -10.17
C GLY A 35 11.06 3.81 -9.50
N VAL A 36 10.51 4.15 -8.34
CA VAL A 36 9.47 3.38 -7.64
C VAL A 36 8.12 3.79 -8.20
N ASP A 37 7.23 2.83 -8.43
CA ASP A 37 5.92 3.03 -9.05
C ASP A 37 4.79 3.05 -8.01
N GLY A 38 4.99 2.42 -6.83
CA GLY A 38 3.95 2.40 -5.80
C GLY A 38 4.45 2.15 -4.38
N LEU A 39 3.56 2.39 -3.42
CA LEU A 39 3.78 2.28 -1.99
C LEU A 39 2.69 1.43 -1.34
N ILE A 40 3.10 0.54 -0.44
CA ILE A 40 2.23 -0.23 0.45
C ILE A 40 2.62 0.15 1.87
N ILE A 41 1.70 0.77 2.61
CA ILE A 41 1.92 1.19 4.00
C ILE A 41 0.93 0.45 4.91
N PRO A 42 1.29 -0.73 5.46
CA PRO A 42 0.34 -1.64 6.11
C PRO A 42 -0.36 -1.06 7.35
N ASP A 43 0.28 -0.12 8.04
CA ASP A 43 -0.18 0.54 9.24
C ASP A 43 -0.93 1.87 8.98
N LEU A 44 -1.12 2.25 7.71
CA LEU A 44 -1.84 3.48 7.34
C LEU A 44 -3.18 3.15 6.65
N PRO A 45 -4.30 3.21 7.38
CA PRO A 45 -5.62 2.98 6.79
C PRO A 45 -6.02 4.12 5.83
N PRO A 46 -6.91 3.87 4.86
CA PRO A 46 -7.34 4.87 3.87
C PRO A 46 -8.02 6.10 4.49
N ASP A 47 -8.55 5.98 5.71
CA ASP A 47 -9.17 7.09 6.46
C ASP A 47 -8.14 8.14 6.90
N GLU A 48 -6.91 7.71 7.20
CA GLU A 48 -5.83 8.56 7.73
C GLU A 48 -4.79 8.95 6.66
N ALA A 49 -4.87 8.32 5.49
CA ALA A 49 -3.85 8.43 4.45
C ALA A 49 -3.88 9.73 3.64
N THR A 50 -4.82 10.65 3.89
CA THR A 50 -5.04 11.85 3.05
C THR A 50 -3.77 12.64 2.75
N ALA A 51 -2.91 12.87 3.75
CA ALA A 51 -1.67 13.62 3.55
C ALA A 51 -0.67 12.91 2.62
N LEU A 52 -0.52 11.59 2.79
CA LEU A 52 0.33 10.77 1.92
C LEU A 52 -0.29 10.60 0.53
N ASP A 53 -1.63 10.49 0.44
CA ASP A 53 -2.35 10.36 -0.82
C ASP A 53 -2.13 11.56 -1.74
N ILE A 54 -2.17 12.79 -1.17
CA ILE A 54 -1.89 14.02 -1.92
C ILE A 54 -0.47 13.99 -2.48
N SER A 55 0.53 13.68 -1.64
CA SER A 55 1.93 13.68 -2.06
C SER A 55 2.21 12.59 -3.09
N THR A 56 1.71 11.37 -2.88
CA THR A 56 1.88 10.27 -3.83
C THR A 56 1.26 10.58 -5.20
N ARG A 57 0.09 11.23 -5.25
CA ARG A 57 -0.53 11.69 -6.51
C ARG A 57 0.33 12.71 -7.26
N GLN A 58 0.95 13.65 -6.55
CA GLN A 58 1.81 14.67 -7.16
C GLN A 58 3.07 14.06 -7.81
N HIS A 59 3.54 12.93 -7.28
CA HIS A 59 4.75 12.25 -7.74
C HIS A 59 4.48 11.00 -8.59
N GLY A 60 3.23 10.77 -9.02
CA GLY A 60 2.87 9.62 -9.86
C GLY A 60 3.04 8.26 -9.18
N LEU A 61 2.96 8.21 -7.84
CA LEU A 61 3.07 7.00 -7.04
C LEU A 61 1.69 6.41 -6.75
N ASP A 62 1.55 5.11 -6.97
CA ASP A 62 0.36 4.36 -6.59
C ASP A 62 0.37 4.03 -5.11
N LEU A 63 -0.61 4.53 -4.36
CA LEU A 63 -0.82 4.13 -2.97
C LEU A 63 -1.76 2.92 -2.93
N ILE A 64 -1.21 1.79 -2.54
CA ILE A 64 -1.85 0.47 -2.57
C ILE A 64 -2.32 0.12 -1.17
N TYR A 65 -3.62 -0.12 -1.00
CA TYR A 65 -4.20 -0.49 0.29
C TYR A 65 -4.42 -1.98 0.41
N LEU A 66 -4.37 -2.45 1.66
CA LEU A 66 -4.70 -3.80 2.04
C LEU A 66 -6.22 -3.93 2.23
N LEU A 67 -6.75 -5.08 1.82
CA LEU A 67 -8.14 -5.46 2.06
C LEU A 67 -8.17 -6.88 2.61
N ALA A 68 -9.00 -7.15 3.61
CA ALA A 68 -9.22 -8.49 4.13
C ALA A 68 -10.53 -9.09 3.60
N PRO A 69 -10.64 -10.43 3.41
CA PRO A 69 -11.89 -11.10 3.05
C PRO A 69 -13.03 -10.87 4.05
N THR A 70 -12.69 -10.59 5.32
CA THR A 70 -13.65 -10.29 6.39
C THR A 70 -14.00 -8.80 6.49
N SER A 71 -13.50 -7.96 5.58
CA SER A 71 -13.79 -6.52 5.58
C SER A 71 -15.28 -6.26 5.34
N THR A 72 -15.82 -5.24 6.01
CA THR A 72 -17.21 -4.83 5.82
C THR A 72 -17.42 -4.23 4.43
N THR A 73 -18.65 -4.29 3.90
CA THR A 73 -18.99 -3.68 2.59
C THR A 73 -18.58 -2.21 2.48
N PRO A 74 -18.75 -1.35 3.51
CA PRO A 74 -18.25 0.03 3.46
C PRO A 74 -16.72 0.11 3.32
N ARG A 75 -15.97 -0.74 4.05
CA ARG A 75 -14.50 -0.79 3.97
C ARG A 75 -14.03 -1.21 2.57
N ILE A 76 -14.69 -2.21 1.97
CA ILE A 76 -14.41 -2.68 0.61
C ILE A 76 -14.59 -1.52 -0.39
N ARG A 77 -15.71 -0.79 -0.31
CA ARG A 77 -15.98 0.36 -1.20
C ARG A 77 -14.92 1.46 -1.05
N LEU A 78 -14.61 1.83 0.19
CA LEU A 78 -13.60 2.85 0.47
C LEU A 78 -12.22 2.47 -0.08
N VAL A 79 -11.78 1.24 0.14
CA VAL A 79 -10.50 0.74 -0.37
C VAL A 79 -10.51 0.70 -1.90
N ALA A 80 -11.60 0.25 -2.52
CA ALA A 80 -11.71 0.21 -3.98
C ALA A 80 -11.68 1.61 -4.63
N GLU A 81 -12.25 2.62 -3.97
CA GLU A 81 -12.23 4.01 -4.45
C GLU A 81 -10.85 4.67 -4.29
N LYS A 82 -10.17 4.38 -3.17
CA LYS A 82 -8.91 5.05 -2.81
C LYS A 82 -7.65 4.39 -3.40
N SER A 83 -7.68 3.07 -3.61
CA SER A 83 -6.50 2.32 -4.08
C SER A 83 -6.13 2.69 -5.51
N ARG A 84 -4.83 2.76 -5.78
CA ARG A 84 -4.28 2.87 -7.13
C ARG A 84 -3.32 1.71 -7.40
N GLY A 85 -3.09 1.40 -8.68
CA GLY A 85 -2.32 0.24 -9.11
C GLY A 85 -3.09 -1.07 -8.93
N PHE A 86 -3.25 -1.51 -7.69
CA PHE A 86 -4.02 -2.72 -7.33
C PHE A 86 -4.53 -2.66 -5.89
N ILE A 87 -5.37 -3.62 -5.51
CA ILE A 87 -5.80 -3.85 -4.12
C ILE A 87 -5.05 -5.07 -3.59
N TYR A 88 -4.36 -4.92 -2.47
CA TYR A 88 -3.68 -6.06 -1.83
C TYR A 88 -4.66 -6.83 -0.95
N LEU A 89 -5.33 -7.82 -1.52
CA LEU A 89 -6.15 -8.75 -0.75
C LEU A 89 -5.27 -9.66 0.12
N VAL A 90 -5.33 -9.49 1.43
CA VAL A 90 -4.63 -10.38 2.36
C VAL A 90 -5.41 -11.67 2.54
N SER A 91 -4.75 -12.82 2.42
CA SER A 91 -5.39 -14.11 2.69
C SER A 91 -5.51 -14.31 4.20
N LEU A 92 -6.68 -14.06 4.80
CA LEU A 92 -6.93 -14.47 6.20
C LEU A 92 -7.24 -15.98 6.23
N ILE A 93 -6.70 -16.75 7.18
CA ILE A 93 -6.89 -16.61 8.63
C ILE A 93 -5.52 -16.77 9.34
N GLY A 94 -5.24 -15.97 10.37
CA GLY A 94 -4.08 -16.20 11.25
C GLY A 94 -4.05 -17.64 11.78
N VAL A 95 -2.85 -18.16 12.00
CA VAL A 95 -2.49 -19.54 12.42
C VAL A 95 -2.93 -19.92 13.85
N THR A 96 -4.15 -19.60 14.28
CA THR A 96 -4.67 -20.04 15.59
C THR A 96 -6.01 -20.73 15.45
N GLY A 97 -5.96 -22.04 15.19
CA GLY A 97 -7.07 -22.97 15.23
C GLY A 97 -6.72 -24.25 14.46
N PRO A 98 -6.60 -25.44 15.10
CA PRO A 98 -6.47 -26.68 14.35
C PRO A 98 -7.70 -26.85 13.45
N ARG A 99 -7.47 -27.02 12.14
CA ARG A 99 -8.55 -27.33 11.19
C ARG A 99 -8.98 -28.79 11.40
N GLU A 100 -10.12 -28.99 12.05
CA GLU A 100 -10.90 -30.22 11.88
C GLU A 100 -11.91 -29.96 10.77
N THR A 101 -11.71 -30.62 9.63
CA THR A 101 -12.54 -30.66 8.41
C THR A 101 -12.31 -29.59 7.32
N LEU A 102 -12.18 -30.09 6.10
CA LEU A 102 -12.22 -29.39 4.82
C LEU A 102 -13.55 -29.77 4.12
N PRO A 103 -14.16 -28.87 3.33
CA PRO A 103 -15.37 -29.15 2.55
C PRO A 103 -15.13 -30.14 1.40
#